data_AF-A0A553N7H3-F1
#
_entry.id   AF-A0A553N7H3-F1
#
_cell.length_a   1.000
_cell.length_b   1.000
_cell.length_c   1.000
_cell.angle_alpha   90.00
_cell.angle_beta   90.00
_cell.angle_gamma   90.00
#
_symmetry.space_group_name_H-M   'P 1'
#
loop_
_entity.id
_entity.type
_entity.pdbx_description
1 polymer ?
#
loop_
_entity_poly.entity_id
_entity_poly.type
_entity_poly.pdbx_seq_one_letter_code
_entity_poly.pdbx_strand_id
1 'polypeptide(L)'
;MCFASTQCKVFAVDDSWSLAPFCGRASCRIVETKDKEGEDKKFLAEQVEDCGPLIDLEATTGCELLTVEDQAELEFPDCCPQYDCAEGTEIIYVNATTPATR
;
A
#
# COMPACT_ATOMS: atom_id res chain seq x y z
N MET A 1 5.55 12.09 -17.28
CA MET A 1 5.91 10.67 -17.19
C MET A 1 6.56 10.42 -15.84
N CYS A 2 6.26 9.29 -15.21
CA CYS A 2 6.86 8.86 -13.95
C CYS A 2 7.81 7.68 -14.19
N PHE A 3 8.88 7.56 -13.41
CA PHE A 3 9.84 6.46 -13.51
C PHE A 3 9.57 5.42 -12.42
N ALA A 4 9.31 4.18 -12.82
CA ALA A 4 9.12 3.04 -11.95
C ALA A 4 10.44 2.31 -11.73
N SER A 5 11.02 2.41 -10.53
CA SER A 5 12.30 1.78 -10.20
C SER A 5 12.22 0.25 -10.20
N THR A 6 11.10 -0.33 -9.77
CA THR A 6 10.86 -1.77 -9.71
C THR A 6 10.86 -2.43 -11.10
N GLN A 7 10.56 -1.68 -12.15
CA GLN A 7 10.48 -2.18 -13.52
C GLN A 7 11.51 -1.55 -14.47
N CYS A 8 12.33 -0.60 -13.99
CA CYS A 8 13.27 0.19 -14.80
C CYS A 8 12.60 0.80 -16.06
N LYS A 9 11.36 1.31 -15.92
CA LYS A 9 10.52 1.79 -17.02
C LYS A 9 9.87 3.14 -16.70
N VAL A 10 9.54 3.91 -17.74
CA VAL A 10 8.73 5.13 -17.63
C VAL A 10 7.29 4.88 -18.04
N PHE A 11 6.37 5.52 -17.31
CA PHE A 11 4.92 5.43 -17.51
C PHE A 11 4.33 6.82 -17.81
N ALA A 12 3.31 6.87 -18.67
CA ALA A 12 2.61 8.10 -18.97
C ALA A 12 1.81 8.59 -17.76
N VAL A 13 1.30 9.83 -17.82
CA VAL A 13 0.32 10.27 -16.81
C VAL A 13 -0.91 9.36 -16.93
N ASP A 14 -1.49 9.04 -15.79
CA ASP A 14 -2.65 8.16 -15.62
C ASP A 14 -2.39 6.66 -15.77
N ASP A 15 -1.25 6.25 -16.34
CA ASP A 15 -0.81 4.85 -16.34
C ASP A 15 -0.57 4.33 -14.92
N SER A 16 -0.83 3.03 -14.74
CA SER A 16 -0.57 2.28 -13.51
C SER A 16 0.30 1.04 -13.79
N TRP A 17 1.04 0.59 -12.77
CA TRP A 17 1.89 -0.60 -12.85
C TRP A 17 1.93 -1.36 -11.53
N SER A 18 2.22 -2.67 -11.63
CA SER A 18 2.42 -3.55 -10.47
C SER A 18 3.74 -3.22 -9.75
N LEU A 19 3.70 -3.23 -8.42
CA LEU A 19 4.88 -3.08 -7.56
C LEU A 19 5.55 -4.42 -7.21
N ALA A 20 5.13 -5.53 -7.84
CA ALA A 20 5.73 -6.85 -7.65
C ALA A 20 7.27 -6.78 -7.64
N PRO A 21 7.93 -7.43 -6.66
CA PRO A 21 7.40 -8.45 -5.75
C PRO A 21 6.69 -7.91 -4.49
N PHE A 22 6.49 -6.59 -4.37
CA PHE A 22 5.67 -6.03 -3.29
C PHE A 22 4.19 -6.03 -3.68
N CYS A 23 3.31 -6.32 -2.73
CA CYS A 23 1.87 -6.27 -2.97
C CYS A 23 1.37 -4.83 -2.98
N GLY A 24 1.29 -4.26 -4.18
CA GLY A 24 0.83 -2.89 -4.38
C GLY A 24 0.74 -2.50 -5.84
N ARG A 25 0.13 -1.35 -6.08
CA ARG A 25 0.04 -0.72 -7.38
C ARG A 25 0.52 0.71 -7.29
N ALA A 26 1.32 1.11 -8.26
CA ALA A 26 1.70 2.50 -8.43
C ALA A 26 1.01 3.11 -9.64
N SER A 27 0.79 4.42 -9.60
CA SER A 27 0.17 5.18 -10.68
C SER A 27 0.84 6.53 -10.85
N CYS A 28 1.03 6.97 -12.10
CA CYS A 28 1.57 8.31 -12.35
C CYS A 28 0.45 9.35 -12.31
N ARG A 29 0.56 10.33 -11.42
CA ARG A 29 -0.46 11.38 -11.23
C ARG A 29 0.16 12.77 -11.30
N ILE A 30 -0.66 13.73 -11.72
CA ILE A 30 -0.38 15.15 -11.51
C ILE A 30 -0.96 15.52 -10.15
N VAL A 31 -0.10 15.98 -9.25
CA VAL A 31 -0.51 16.50 -7.94
C VAL A 31 -0.57 18.01 -8.02
N GLU A 32 -1.71 18.56 -7.62
CA GLU A 32 -1.94 19.99 -7.48
C GLU A 32 -1.85 20.35 -6.00
N THR A 33 -0.97 21.27 -5.65
CA THR A 33 -0.80 21.77 -4.28
C THR A 33 -0.58 23.27 -4.29
N LYS A 34 -0.58 23.89 -3.12
CA LYS A 34 -0.12 25.26 -2.93
C LYS A 34 1.32 25.28 -2.44
N ASP A 35 2.12 26.19 -2.95
CA ASP A 35 3.45 26.44 -2.38
C ASP A 35 3.34 27.21 -1.04
N LYS A 36 4.49 27.62 -0.48
CA LYS A 36 4.53 28.30 0.83
C LYS A 36 3.94 29.71 0.75
N GLU A 37 3.87 30.27 -0.46
CA GLU A 37 3.37 31.59 -0.79
C GLU A 37 1.87 31.55 -1.18
N GLY A 38 1.30 30.36 -1.36
CA GLY A 38 -0.12 30.13 -1.64
C GLY A 38 -0.46 29.94 -3.12
N GLU A 39 0.54 29.95 -3.99
CA GLU A 39 0.40 29.84 -5.44
C GLU A 39 0.18 28.38 -5.86
N ASP A 40 -0.62 28.17 -6.92
CA ASP A 40 -0.93 26.84 -7.41
C ASP A 40 0.29 26.21 -8.12
N LYS A 41 0.71 25.04 -7.64
CA LYS A 41 1.84 24.28 -8.15
C LYS A 41 1.39 22.90 -8.59
N LYS A 42 1.83 22.50 -9.78
CA LYS A 42 1.61 21.15 -10.32
C LYS A 42 2.94 20.41 -10.45
N PHE A 43 2.98 19.15 -10.02
CA PHE A 43 4.13 18.28 -10.24
C PHE A 43 3.67 16.84 -10.45
N LEU A 44 4.56 16.03 -11.03
CA LEU A 44 4.32 14.60 -11.22
C LEU A 44 4.70 13.85 -9.95
N ALA A 45 3.82 12.95 -9.51
CA ALA A 45 4.09 12.04 -8.41
C ALA A 45 3.69 10.62 -8.80
N GLU A 46 4.45 9.66 -8.27
CA GLU A 46 4.02 8.27 -8.18
C GLU A 46 3.07 8.16 -6.97
N GLN A 47 1.81 7.86 -7.22
CA GLN A 47 0.84 7.50 -6.19
C GLN A 47 0.91 6.00 -5.96
N VAL A 48 1.19 5.58 -4.74
CA VAL A 48 1.25 4.17 -4.34
C VAL A 48 -0.01 3.80 -3.57
N GLU A 49 -0.61 2.69 -3.94
CA GLU A 49 -1.64 1.97 -3.20
C GLU A 49 -1.04 0.62 -2.79
N ASP A 50 -1.00 0.35 -1.49
CA ASP A 50 -0.54 -0.91 -0.91
C ASP A 50 -1.61 -1.49 0.02
N CYS A 51 -1.28 -2.57 0.72
CA CYS A 51 -2.20 -3.25 1.63
C CYS A 51 -2.56 -2.47 2.90
N GLY A 52 -1.96 -1.29 3.10
CA GLY A 52 -2.11 -0.53 4.33
C GLY A 52 -1.37 -1.15 5.52
N PRO A 53 -1.59 -0.61 6.73
CA PRO A 53 -0.94 -1.10 7.94
C PRO A 53 -1.44 -2.50 8.32
N LEU A 54 -0.51 -3.35 8.75
CA LEU A 54 -0.84 -4.69 9.23
C LEU A 54 -1.53 -4.63 10.60
N ILE A 55 -2.50 -5.50 10.83
CA ILE A 55 -3.14 -5.67 12.14
C ILE A 55 -2.18 -6.41 13.07
N ASP A 56 -2.01 -5.89 14.29
CA ASP A 56 -1.35 -6.60 15.37
C ASP A 56 -2.33 -7.63 15.94
N LEU A 57 -2.18 -8.90 15.53
CA LEU A 57 -3.03 -10.00 15.95
C LEU A 57 -2.81 -10.42 17.41
N GLU A 58 -1.68 -10.05 18.02
CA GLU A 58 -1.43 -10.32 19.44
C GLU A 58 -2.22 -9.33 20.31
N ALA A 59 -2.29 -8.06 19.87
CA ALA A 59 -3.06 -7.02 20.55
C ALA A 59 -4.56 -7.04 20.17
N THR A 60 -4.90 -7.48 18.96
CA THR A 60 -6.27 -7.49 18.41
C THR A 60 -6.87 -8.90 18.49
N THR A 61 -7.27 -9.32 19.68
CA THR A 61 -7.75 -10.70 19.95
C THR A 61 -9.05 -11.10 19.26
N GLY A 62 -9.79 -10.14 18.68
CA GLY A 62 -11.02 -10.39 17.94
C GLY A 62 -10.83 -10.58 16.43
N CYS A 63 -9.59 -10.59 15.94
CA CYS A 63 -9.25 -10.78 14.53
C CYS A 63 -8.38 -12.02 14.31
N GLU A 64 -8.56 -12.68 13.18
CA GLU A 64 -7.75 -13.79 12.71
C GLU A 64 -7.31 -13.58 11.26
N LEU A 65 -6.06 -13.96 10.93
CA LEU A 65 -5.55 -13.88 9.56
C LEU A 65 -6.05 -15.08 8.76
N LEU A 66 -6.71 -14.79 7.64
CA LEU A 66 -7.14 -15.82 6.69
C LEU A 66 -5.93 -16.30 5.88
N THR A 67 -5.62 -17.59 5.98
CA THR A 67 -4.58 -18.23 5.17
C THR A 67 -5.16 -18.61 3.80
N VAL A 68 -4.69 -17.94 2.75
CA VAL A 68 -4.94 -18.33 1.36
C VAL A 68 -3.65 -18.90 0.78
N GLU A 69 -3.70 -20.11 0.23
CA GLU A 69 -2.54 -20.73 -0.44
C GLU A 69 -2.07 -19.84 -1.60
N ASP A 70 -0.76 -19.66 -1.71
CA ASP A 70 -0.09 -18.86 -2.75
C ASP A 70 -0.57 -17.40 -2.86
N GLN A 71 -1.16 -16.85 -1.80
CA GLN A 71 -1.68 -15.47 -1.79
C GLN A 71 -0.63 -14.43 -2.19
N ALA A 72 0.62 -14.61 -1.77
CA ALA A 72 1.72 -13.69 -2.10
C ALA A 72 2.07 -13.65 -3.60
N GLU A 73 1.62 -14.62 -4.40
CA GLU A 73 1.83 -14.68 -5.85
C GLU A 73 0.71 -13.99 -6.65
N LEU A 74 -0.40 -13.63 -5.98
CA LEU A 74 -1.51 -12.92 -6.61
C LEU A 74 -1.12 -11.46 -6.92
N GLU A 75 -1.84 -10.84 -7.83
CA GLU A 75 -1.66 -9.40 -8.10
C GLU A 75 -2.43 -8.57 -7.07
N PHE A 76 -1.99 -7.33 -6.85
CA PHE A 76 -2.72 -6.40 -5.99
C PHE A 76 -4.14 -6.13 -6.54
N PRO A 77 -5.18 -6.13 -5.70
CA PRO A 77 -5.17 -6.17 -4.23
C PRO A 77 -5.24 -7.57 -3.59
N ASP A 78 -5.31 -8.63 -4.39
CA ASP A 78 -5.60 -9.98 -3.89
C ASP A 78 -4.42 -10.60 -3.10
N CYS A 79 -3.21 -10.11 -3.33
CA CYS A 79 -2.04 -10.46 -2.51
C CYS A 79 -2.00 -9.85 -1.10
N CYS A 80 -2.97 -8.99 -0.75
CA CYS A 80 -3.01 -8.36 0.56
C CYS A 80 -3.53 -9.31 1.64
N PRO A 81 -2.98 -9.26 2.87
CA PRO A 81 -3.47 -10.08 3.98
C PRO A 81 -4.94 -9.77 4.25
N GLN A 82 -5.74 -10.83 4.40
CA GLN A 82 -7.16 -10.73 4.71
C GLN A 82 -7.40 -11.15 6.14
N TYR A 83 -8.19 -10.36 6.86
CA TYR A 83 -8.49 -10.61 8.26
C TYR A 83 -9.99 -10.83 8.42
N ASP A 84 -10.37 -11.86 9.16
CA ASP A 84 -11.73 -12.04 9.65
C ASP A 84 -11.77 -11.53 11.09
N CYS A 85 -12.66 -10.58 11.36
CA CYS A 85 -12.73 -9.89 12.65
C CYS A 85 -14.16 -9.93 13.17
N ALA A 86 -14.32 -10.28 14.45
CA ALA A 86 -15.61 -10.21 15.12
C ALA A 86 -16.17 -8.78 15.12
N GLU A 87 -17.49 -8.64 14.98
CA GLU A 87 -18.16 -7.34 14.94
C GLU A 87 -17.85 -6.51 16.19
N GLY A 88 -17.45 -5.25 15.98
CA GLY A 88 -17.12 -4.32 17.07
C GLY A 88 -15.71 -4.49 17.66
N THR A 89 -14.85 -5.34 17.07
CA THR A 89 -13.44 -5.46 17.47
C THR A 89 -12.71 -4.14 17.23
N GLU A 90 -12.03 -3.65 18.27
CA GLU A 90 -11.11 -2.51 18.17
C GLU A 90 -9.81 -2.98 17.51
N ILE A 91 -9.51 -2.46 16.32
CA ILE A 91 -8.32 -2.83 15.54
C ILE A 91 -7.10 -2.06 16.04
N ILE A 92 -6.07 -2.80 16.43
CA ILE A 92 -4.75 -2.26 16.77
C ILE A 92 -3.79 -2.62 15.64
N TYR A 93 -3.15 -1.62 15.06
CA TYR A 93 -2.16 -1.81 13.99
C TYR A 93 -0.75 -2.00 14.58
N VAL A 94 0.08 -2.78 13.87
CA VAL A 94 1.49 -2.94 14.21
C VAL A 94 2.18 -1.58 14.19
N ASN A 95 2.83 -1.22 15.29
CA ASN A 95 3.56 0.05 15.38
C ASN A 95 4.91 -0.08 14.64
N ALA A 96 5.26 0.90 13.80
CA ALA A 96 6.47 0.87 12.97
C ALA A 96 7.80 0.81 13.76
N THR A 97 7.74 0.91 15.10
CA THR A 97 8.90 0.86 15.99
C THR A 97 9.28 -0.57 16.43
N THR A 98 8.46 -1.57 16.14
CA THR A 98 8.77 -2.97 16.48
C THR A 98 9.50 -3.62 15.30
N PRO A 99 10.81 -3.90 15.39
CA PRO A 99 11.49 -4.59 14.31
C PRO A 99 10.91 -6.00 14.19
N ALA A 100 10.41 -6.34 13.00
CA ALA A 100 10.06 -7.71 12.65
C ALA A 100 11.29 -8.59 12.91
N THR A 101 11.22 -9.42 13.96
CA THR A 101 12.31 -10.33 14.31
C THR A 101 12.30 -11.45 13.27
N ARG A 102 13.44 -11.60 12.60
CA ARG A 102 13.70 -12.58 11.54
C ARG A 102 13.84 -13.99 12.09
#